data_AF-A0A7J4QAG6-F1
#
_entry.id   AF-A0A7J4QAG6-F1
#
_cell.length_a   1.000
_cell.length_b   1.000
_cell.length_c   1.000
_cell.angle_alpha   90.00
_cell.angle_beta   90.00
_cell.angle_gamma   90.00
#
_symmetry.space_group_name_H-M   'P 1'
#
loop_
_entity.id
_entity.type
_entity.pdbx_description
1 polymer ?
#
loop_
_entity_poly.entity_id
_entity_poly.type
_entity_poly.pdbx_seq_one_letter_code
_entity_poly.pdbx_strand_id
1 'polypeptide(L)'
;MNTYQKPVERGDEIEVTIESTGAKGDGIAKVNNFVIIVPGAKEGDKVKVRITRVLKKMAFAEVITEGSSSEASSEEEESVASSESDEDKESYAQEELSDDEEN
;
A
#
# COMPACT_ATOMS: atom_id res chain seq x y z
N MET A 1 9.77 16.72 -7.67
CA MET A 1 9.90 15.56 -6.76
C MET A 1 9.14 14.41 -7.39
N ASN A 2 9.78 13.43 -8.03
CA ASN A 2 9.08 12.22 -8.48
C ASN A 2 9.26 11.15 -7.41
N THR A 3 8.36 11.16 -6.42
CA THR A 3 8.18 10.03 -5.52
C THR A 3 7.61 8.88 -6.34
N TYR A 4 8.50 8.05 -6.90
CA TYR A 4 8.14 6.72 -7.39
C TYR A 4 7.61 5.94 -6.18
N GLN A 5 6.31 6.05 -5.91
CA GLN A 5 5.64 5.20 -4.95
C GLN A 5 5.80 3.78 -5.48
N LYS A 6 6.68 3.02 -4.83
CA LYS A 6 6.65 1.58 -5.02
C LYS A 6 5.30 1.12 -4.48
N PRO A 7 4.59 0.24 -5.19
CA PRO A 7 3.27 -0.21 -4.74
C PRO A 7 3.31 -0.93 -3.39
N VAL A 8 4.50 -1.30 -2.90
CA VAL A 8 4.73 -1.97 -1.61
C VAL A 8 6.02 -1.50 -0.96
N GLU A 9 6.02 -1.30 0.35
CA GLU A 9 7.20 -1.07 1.18
C GLU A 9 7.52 -2.26 2.08
N ARG A 10 8.72 -2.28 2.67
CA ARG A 10 9.08 -3.32 3.65
C ARG A 10 8.36 -3.05 4.96
N GLY A 11 7.70 -4.07 5.48
CA GLY A 11 6.92 -4.00 6.71
C GLY A 11 5.42 -3.82 6.48
N ASP A 12 5.00 -3.44 5.27
CA ASP A 12 3.58 -3.29 4.92
C ASP A 12 2.82 -4.61 5.00
N GLU A 13 1.60 -4.50 5.49
CA GLU A 13 0.63 -5.59 5.59
C GLU A 13 -0.49 -5.31 4.59
N ILE A 14 -0.54 -6.10 3.51
CA ILE A 14 -1.52 -5.92 2.43
C ILE A 14 -2.27 -7.21 2.18
N GLU A 15 -3.53 -7.09 1.77
CA GLU A 15 -4.31 -8.23 1.30
C GLU A 15 -4.06 -8.43 -0.19
N VAL A 16 -3.63 -9.64 -0.54
CA VAL A 16 -3.38 -10.02 -1.93
C VAL A 16 -4.16 -11.27 -2.27
N THR A 17 -4.61 -11.33 -3.53
CA THR A 17 -5.21 -12.54 -4.08
C THR A 17 -4.13 -13.31 -4.83
N ILE A 18 -3.98 -14.60 -4.53
CA ILE A 18 -3.05 -15.46 -5.22
C ILE A 18 -3.63 -15.82 -6.59
N GLU A 19 -2.94 -15.43 -7.66
CA GLU A 19 -3.37 -15.72 -9.04
C GLU A 19 -2.91 -17.09 -9.53
N SER A 20 -1.80 -17.59 -8.99
CA SER A 20 -1.26 -18.91 -9.37
C SER A 20 -0.38 -19.48 -8.29
N THR A 21 -0.25 -20.81 -8.25
CA THR A 21 0.71 -21.50 -7.38
C THR A 21 1.86 -22.06 -8.23
N GLY A 22 3.10 -21.82 -7.80
CA GLY A 22 4.31 -22.39 -8.41
C GLY A 22 4.47 -23.88 -8.10
N ALA A 23 5.39 -24.54 -8.82
CA ALA A 23 5.63 -25.98 -8.71
C ALA A 23 6.07 -26.48 -7.31
N LYS A 24 6.56 -25.57 -6.45
CA LYS A 24 6.99 -25.88 -5.08
C LYS A 24 5.93 -25.56 -4.01
N GLY A 25 4.74 -25.13 -4.40
CA GLY A 25 3.72 -24.64 -3.47
C GLY A 25 3.92 -23.17 -3.05
N ASP A 26 4.66 -22.40 -3.87
CA ASP A 26 4.80 -20.96 -3.68
C ASP A 26 3.61 -20.22 -4.32
N GLY A 27 2.83 -19.49 -3.53
CA GLY A 27 1.77 -18.63 -4.04
C GLY A 27 2.35 -17.41 -4.75
N ILE A 28 1.86 -17.12 -5.94
CA ILE A 28 2.27 -15.99 -6.78
C ILE A 28 1.09 -15.02 -6.87
N ALA A 29 1.29 -13.83 -6.31
CA ALA A 29 0.36 -12.70 -6.44
C ALA A 29 0.98 -11.62 -7.34
N LYS A 30 0.16 -11.00 -8.18
CA LYS A 30 0.57 -9.90 -9.06
C LYS A 30 -0.25 -8.66 -8.76
N VAL A 31 0.43 -7.57 -8.38
CA VAL A 31 -0.21 -6.29 -8.05
C VAL A 31 0.44 -5.23 -8.91
N ASN A 32 -0.30 -4.56 -9.79
CA ASN A 32 0.20 -3.44 -10.61
C ASN A 32 1.55 -3.72 -11.31
N ASN A 33 1.67 -4.88 -11.96
CA ASN A 33 2.89 -5.33 -12.62
C ASN A 33 4.10 -5.59 -11.67
N PHE A 34 3.80 -5.87 -10.40
CA PHE A 34 4.76 -6.23 -9.36
C PHE A 34 4.44 -7.63 -8.83
N VAL A 35 5.46 -8.49 -8.73
CA VAL A 35 5.27 -9.91 -8.35
C VAL A 35 5.59 -10.10 -6.87
N ILE A 36 4.66 -10.69 -6.14
CA ILE A 36 4.80 -10.99 -4.71
C ILE A 36 4.79 -12.51 -4.56
N ILE A 37 5.86 -13.03 -3.96
CA ILE A 37 6.03 -14.47 -3.70
C ILE A 37 5.68 -14.72 -2.24
N VAL A 38 4.71 -15.62 -2.04
CA VAL A 38 4.12 -15.95 -0.75
C VAL A 38 4.19 -17.47 -0.54
N PRO A 39 5.15 -17.99 0.23
CA PRO A 39 5.27 -19.43 0.46
C PRO A 39 4.06 -19.93 1.26
N GLY A 40 3.50 -21.08 0.86
CA GLY A 40 2.38 -21.72 1.57
C GLY A 40 0.99 -21.18 1.23
N ALA A 41 0.89 -20.21 0.31
CA ALA A 41 -0.40 -19.73 -0.20
C ALA A 41 -0.81 -20.49 -1.48
N LYS A 42 -2.12 -20.71 -1.67
CA LYS A 42 -2.68 -21.44 -2.81
C LYS A 42 -3.40 -20.52 -3.77
N GLU A 43 -3.51 -20.95 -5.02
CA GLU A 43 -4.27 -20.25 -6.06
C GLU A 43 -5.72 -20.05 -5.65
N GLY A 44 -6.22 -18.82 -5.81
CA GLY A 44 -7.58 -18.43 -5.43
C GLY A 44 -7.73 -17.97 -3.98
N ASP A 45 -6.72 -18.16 -3.13
CA ASP A 45 -6.77 -17.68 -1.74
C ASP A 45 -6.60 -16.16 -1.68
N LYS A 46 -7.40 -15.52 -0.82
CA LYS A 46 -7.20 -14.14 -0.37
C LYS A 46 -6.59 -14.19 1.01
N VAL A 47 -5.34 -13.78 1.13
CA VAL A 47 -4.60 -13.79 2.40
C VAL A 47 -3.94 -12.45 2.64
N LYS A 48 -3.85 -12.09 3.92
CA LYS A 48 -3.07 -10.94 4.35
C LYS A 48 -1.61 -11.34 4.47
N VAL A 49 -0.75 -10.59 3.80
CA VAL A 49 0.69 -10.88 3.74
C VAL A 49 1.48 -9.67 4.20
N ARG A 50 2.60 -9.93 4.88
CA ARG A 50 3.53 -8.91 5.32
C ARG A 50 4.79 -8.93 4.47
N ILE A 51 5.12 -7.79 3.87
CA ILE A 51 6.29 -7.66 3.00
C ILE A 51 7.56 -7.65 3.85
N THR A 52 8.40 -8.67 3.74
CA THR A 52 9.67 -8.72 4.47
C THR A 52 10.83 -8.22 3.62
N ARG A 53 10.78 -8.42 2.30
CA ARG A 53 11.84 -8.00 1.39
C ARG A 53 11.31 -7.52 0.04
N VAL A 54 11.48 -6.23 -0.23
CA VAL A 54 11.26 -5.62 -1.56
C VAL A 54 12.53 -5.66 -2.42
N LEU A 55 12.40 -6.08 -3.68
CA LEU A 55 13.43 -6.03 -4.75
C LEU A 55 13.01 -5.05 -5.86
N LYS A 56 13.77 -4.98 -6.97
CA LYS A 56 13.52 -4.06 -8.09
C LYS A 56 12.19 -4.27 -8.84
N LYS A 57 11.72 -5.52 -8.96
CA LYS A 57 10.48 -5.88 -9.71
C LYS A 57 9.59 -6.89 -8.98
N MET A 58 10.03 -7.36 -7.80
CA MET A 58 9.38 -8.42 -7.04
C MET A 58 9.55 -8.17 -5.55
N ALA A 59 8.70 -8.75 -4.71
CA ALA A 59 8.89 -8.80 -3.25
C ALA A 59 8.62 -10.19 -2.70
N PHE A 60 9.20 -10.45 -1.54
CA PHE A 60 8.88 -11.58 -0.68
C PHE A 60 8.00 -11.10 0.45
N ALA A 61 6.93 -11.84 0.67
CA ALA A 61 6.01 -11.62 1.77
C ALA A 61 5.74 -12.93 2.50
N GLU A 62 5.37 -12.82 3.77
CA GLU A 62 4.98 -13.95 4.61
C GLU A 62 3.50 -13.81 4.98
N VAL A 63 2.77 -14.92 5.00
CA VAL A 63 1.36 -14.93 5.39
C VAL A 63 1.27 -14.65 6.89
N ILE A 64 0.48 -13.65 7.28
CA ILE A 64 0.25 -13.30 8.69
C ILE A 64 -1.12 -13.80 9.20
N THR A 65 -2.00 -14.19 8.28
CA THR A 65 -3.29 -14.81 8.61
C THR A 65 -3.26 -16.26 8.15
N GLU A 66 -2.98 -17.18 9.08
CA GLU A 66 -2.87 -18.61 8.80
C GLU A 66 -4.24 -19.21 8.41
N GLY A 67 -4.56 -19.13 7.12
CA GLY A 67 -5.74 -19.76 6.52
C GLY A 67 -5.49 -21.24 6.15
N SER A 68 -5.30 -22.11 7.13
CA SER A 68 -5.55 -23.55 6.95
C SER A 68 -5.78 -24.25 8.28
N SER A 69 -6.95 -24.02 8.88
CA SER A 69 -7.87 -25.06 9.35
C SER A 69 -8.89 -24.44 10.31
N SER A 70 -10.13 -24.28 9.83
CA SER A 70 -11.33 -24.11 10.65
C SER A 70 -11.48 -22.81 11.46
N GLU A 71 -12.68 -22.24 11.40
CA GLU A 71 -13.25 -21.20 12.29
C GLU A 71 -13.04 -19.72 11.92
N ALA A 72 -14.09 -19.18 11.30
CA ALA A 72 -14.74 -17.88 11.54
C ALA A 72 -13.89 -16.67 11.98
N SER A 73 -13.86 -15.65 11.13
CA SER A 73 -14.38 -14.32 11.49
C SER A 73 -14.73 -13.53 10.23
N SER A 74 -16.01 -13.27 10.07
CA SER A 74 -16.53 -12.27 9.15
C SER A 74 -16.41 -10.93 9.85
N GLU A 75 -15.48 -10.09 9.43
CA GLU A 75 -15.57 -8.66 9.72
C GLU A 75 -15.50 -7.91 8.40
N GLU A 76 -16.68 -7.46 8.00
CA GLU A 76 -16.92 -6.40 7.03
C GLU A 76 -16.31 -5.07 7.51
N GLU A 77 -16.00 -4.23 6.51
CA GLU A 77 -15.97 -2.76 6.55
C GLU A 77 -14.88 -2.05 7.38
N GLU A 78 -14.01 -1.32 6.67
CA GLU A 78 -14.10 0.14 6.79
C GLU A 78 -13.86 0.81 5.42
N SER A 79 -14.97 1.25 4.85
CA SER A 79 -15.07 2.32 3.88
C SER A 79 -14.89 3.65 4.60
N VAL A 80 -13.72 4.28 4.48
CA VAL A 80 -13.57 5.71 4.84
C VAL A 80 -13.10 6.50 3.63
N ALA A 81 -14.11 7.05 2.95
CA ALA A 81 -13.96 8.28 2.22
C ALA A 81 -13.58 9.38 3.21
N SER A 82 -12.42 9.97 3.01
CA SER A 82 -12.12 11.34 3.46
C SER A 82 -11.27 12.00 2.38
N SER A 83 -11.99 12.73 1.52
CA SER A 83 -11.57 14.04 1.05
C SER A 83 -11.07 14.90 2.21
N GLU A 84 -10.27 15.93 1.88
CA GLU A 84 -9.61 16.91 2.77
C GLU A 84 -8.19 16.45 3.16
N SER A 85 -7.10 17.11 2.75
CA SER A 85 -6.89 18.55 2.80
C SER A 85 -6.16 19.10 1.58
N ASP A 86 -6.75 20.13 0.98
CA ASP A 86 -6.06 21.19 0.26
C ASP A 86 -4.99 21.82 1.16
N GLU A 87 -3.71 21.51 0.93
CA GLU A 87 -2.59 22.24 1.53
C GLU A 87 -2.24 23.44 0.64
N ASP A 88 -2.80 24.58 1.04
CA ASP A 88 -2.15 25.89 1.13
C ASP A 88 -1.54 26.50 -0.14
N LYS A 89 -2.37 27.30 -0.81
CA LYS A 89 -1.91 28.50 -1.50
C LYS A 89 -1.41 29.52 -0.47
N GLU A 90 -0.10 29.51 -0.17
CA GLU A 90 0.56 30.72 0.32
C GLU A 90 0.61 31.74 -0.82
N SER A 91 -0.43 32.58 -0.87
CA SER A 91 -0.40 33.83 -1.60
C SER A 91 0.73 34.69 -1.05
N TYR A 92 1.71 35.03 -1.90
CA TYR A 92 2.62 36.15 -1.70
C TYR A 92 1.78 37.40 -1.35
N ALA A 93 1.69 37.69 -0.07
CA ALA A 93 1.15 38.95 0.42
C ALA A 93 2.13 40.04 0.00
N GLN A 94 1.61 40.91 -0.86
CA GLN A 94 2.20 42.13 -1.35
C GLN A 94 2.53 43.06 -0.17
N GLU A 95 3.82 43.26 0.11
CA GLU A 95 4.27 44.41 0.92
C GLU A 95 4.06 45.69 0.11
N GLU A 96 2.89 46.28 0.22
CA GLU A 96 2.67 47.71 -0.03
C GLU A 96 2.62 48.40 1.33
N LEU A 97 3.78 48.82 1.83
CA LEU A 97 3.86 49.90 2.81
C LEU A 97 4.04 51.21 2.06
N SER A 98 2.91 51.85 1.77
CA SER A 98 2.81 53.24 1.36
C SER A 98 1.83 53.94 2.31
N ASP A 99 2.36 54.76 3.22
CA ASP A 99 1.72 55.90 3.88
C ASP A 99 2.85 56.65 4.63
N ASP A 100 3.53 57.61 4.02
CA ASP A 100 3.18 59.05 3.94
C ASP A 100 3.31 59.75 5.30
N GLU A 101 4.39 60.52 5.50
CA GLU A 101 4.36 61.84 6.16
C GLU A 101 5.73 62.54 5.99
N GLU A 102 5.89 63.39 4.97
CA GLU A 102 6.92 64.43 4.99
C GLU A 102 6.27 65.82 4.80
N ASN A 103 6.50 66.63 5.83
CA ASN A 103 6.22 68.04 6.10
C ASN A 103 6.45 69.00 4.92
#